data_AF-A0A7X0J2Y9-F1
#
_entry.id   AF-A0A7X0J2Y9-F1
#
_cell.length_a   1.000
_cell.length_b   1.000
_cell.length_c   1.000
_cell.angle_alpha   90.00
_cell.angle_beta   90.00
_cell.angle_gamma   90.00
#
_symmetry.space_group_name_H-M   'P 1'
#
loop_
_entity.id
_entity.type
_entity.pdbx_description
1 polymer ?
#
loop_
_entity_poly.entity_id
_entity_poly.type
_entity_poly.pdbx_seq_one_letter_code
_entity_poly.pdbx_strand_id
1 'polypeptide(L)'
;MKPSIKNYYNAPSVLVKSLEAIENFQSAHKIFLKKNNEESKKSMAQSLQMVKILQDELSVPDESADQIRLAFLKQVTALEQNIENIHLEGLFPDLYRDSESCFRLLHDILDGFKISLLSKGESYPFIELSTSNNEWKDHGVVAFCRDVKNNLNPAKFRSLWDALQCYEKNKTQLTYTFEILSLTGNLGKQ
;
A
#
# COMPACT_ATOMS: atom_id res chain seq x y z
N MET A 1 9.24 -18.44 -20.74
CA MET A 1 8.66 -19.10 -19.55
C MET A 1 8.02 -18.03 -18.68
N LYS A 2 6.72 -18.10 -18.41
CA LYS A 2 6.08 -17.23 -17.41
C LYS A 2 6.54 -17.68 -16.01
N PRO A 3 7.04 -16.81 -15.13
CA PRO A 3 7.37 -17.21 -13.77
C PRO A 3 6.09 -17.67 -13.06
N SER A 4 6.14 -18.87 -12.50
CA SER A 4 5.08 -19.41 -11.64
C SER A 4 5.07 -18.63 -10.33
N ILE A 5 3.95 -17.98 -10.02
CA ILE A 5 3.68 -17.19 -8.80
C ILE A 5 3.99 -17.98 -7.52
N LYS A 6 4.02 -19.32 -7.58
CA LYS A 6 4.20 -20.21 -6.43
C LYS A 6 5.61 -20.25 -5.81
N ASN A 7 6.63 -19.67 -6.44
CA ASN A 7 8.01 -19.78 -5.94
C ASN A 7 8.54 -18.57 -5.16
N TYR A 8 7.85 -17.42 -5.13
CA TYR A 8 8.33 -16.23 -4.41
C TYR A 8 8.16 -16.31 -2.88
N TYR A 9 7.34 -17.24 -2.37
CA TYR A 9 6.90 -17.29 -0.97
C TYR A 9 7.54 -18.42 -0.13
N ASN A 10 8.39 -19.27 -0.70
CA ASN A 10 8.85 -20.49 -0.01
C ASN A 10 10.05 -20.31 0.95
N ALA A 11 10.61 -19.10 1.04
CA ALA A 11 11.51 -18.69 2.13
C ALA A 11 11.15 -17.26 2.54
N PRO A 12 11.11 -16.91 3.85
CA PRO A 12 10.80 -15.55 4.25
C PRO A 12 11.89 -14.60 3.75
N SER A 13 11.56 -13.82 2.70
CA SER A 13 12.45 -12.79 2.21
C SER A 13 12.65 -11.73 3.31
N VAL A 14 13.78 -11.01 3.25
CA VAL A 14 14.07 -9.92 4.20
C VAL A 14 12.92 -8.90 4.19
N LEU A 15 12.32 -8.61 3.02
CA LEU A 15 11.15 -7.75 2.89
C LEU A 15 9.92 -8.24 3.66
N VAL A 16 9.64 -9.55 3.66
CA VAL A 16 8.52 -10.10 4.46
C VAL A 16 8.79 -9.87 5.95
N LYS A 17 10.00 -10.19 6.42
CA LYS A 17 10.41 -9.97 7.81
C LYS A 17 10.33 -8.49 8.19
N SER A 18 10.69 -7.59 7.29
CA SER A 18 10.62 -6.14 7.52
C SER A 18 9.20 -5.63 7.63
N LEU A 19 8.28 -6.10 6.79
CA LEU A 19 6.86 -5.77 6.91
C LEU A 19 6.30 -6.23 8.27
N GLU A 20 6.57 -7.47 8.66
CA GLU A 20 6.15 -8.02 9.96
C GLU A 20 6.76 -7.24 11.13
N ALA A 21 8.04 -6.89 11.05
CA ALA A 21 8.73 -6.12 12.08
C ALA A 21 8.13 -4.71 12.24
N ILE A 22 7.77 -4.05 11.13
CA ILE A 22 7.13 -2.73 11.16
C ILE A 22 5.72 -2.82 11.77
N GLU A 23 4.93 -3.81 11.38
CA GLU A 23 3.58 -4.02 11.94
C GLU A 23 3.63 -4.35 13.44
N ASN A 24 4.60 -5.16 13.86
CA ASN A 24 4.86 -5.46 15.27
C ASN A 24 5.26 -4.20 16.04
N PHE A 25 6.14 -3.37 15.47
CA PHE A 25 6.53 -2.09 16.09
C PHE A 25 5.34 -1.13 16.22
N GLN A 26 4.53 -0.96 15.17
CA GLN A 26 3.33 -0.12 15.21
C GLN A 26 2.34 -0.59 16.29
N SER A 27 2.15 -1.91 16.40
CA SER A 27 1.29 -2.52 17.42
C SER A 27 1.83 -2.31 18.84
N ALA A 28 3.12 -2.55 19.06
CA ALA A 28 3.78 -2.33 20.34
C ALA A 28 3.75 -0.86 20.76
N HIS A 29 3.97 0.06 19.82
CA HIS A 29 3.89 1.51 20.06
C HIS A 29 2.47 1.92 20.47
N LYS A 30 1.42 1.41 19.82
CA LYS A 30 0.02 1.66 20.20
C LYS A 30 -0.30 1.15 21.62
N ILE A 31 0.23 0.00 22.01
CA ILE A 31 0.07 -0.53 23.37
C ILE A 31 0.81 0.34 24.39
N PHE A 32 2.03 0.76 24.08
CA PHE A 32 2.81 1.66 24.92
C PHE A 32 2.06 2.98 25.18
N LEU A 33 1.50 3.61 24.15
CA LEU A 33 0.71 4.84 24.29
C LEU A 33 -0.53 4.66 25.17
N LYS A 34 -1.10 3.44 25.25
CA LYS A 34 -2.28 3.15 26.08
C LYS A 34 -1.95 2.79 27.53
N LYS A 35 -0.88 2.02 27.76
CA LYS A 35 -0.58 1.43 29.08
C LYS A 35 0.57 2.10 29.81
N ASN A 36 1.58 2.59 29.07
CA ASN A 36 2.78 3.24 29.58
C ASN A 36 3.43 2.56 30.81
N ASN A 37 3.59 1.23 30.76
CA ASN A 37 4.25 0.44 31.80
C ASN A 37 5.59 -0.14 31.31
N GLU A 38 6.41 -0.66 32.23
CA GLU A 38 7.77 -1.16 31.90
C GLU A 38 7.76 -2.29 30.87
N GLU A 39 6.77 -3.18 30.91
CA GLU A 39 6.63 -4.26 29.93
C GLU A 39 6.37 -3.71 28.52
N SER A 40 5.45 -2.74 28.39
CA SER A 40 5.13 -2.11 27.10
C SER A 40 6.30 -1.29 26.55
N LYS A 41 7.08 -0.62 27.41
CA LYS A 41 8.33 0.06 27.02
C LYS A 41 9.36 -0.91 26.48
N LYS A 42 9.58 -2.03 27.17
CA LYS A 42 10.53 -3.07 26.75
C LYS A 42 10.13 -3.70 25.42
N SER A 43 8.86 -4.04 25.26
CA SER A 43 8.31 -4.60 24.02
C SER A 43 8.46 -3.64 22.83
N MET A 44 8.16 -2.35 23.04
CA MET A 44 8.36 -1.31 22.02
C MET A 44 9.84 -1.17 21.64
N ALA A 45 10.74 -1.11 22.63
CA ALA A 45 12.17 -0.97 22.40
C ALA A 45 12.75 -2.16 21.61
N GLN A 46 12.34 -3.38 21.95
CA GLN A 46 12.74 -4.60 21.21
C GLN A 46 12.27 -4.58 19.76
N SER A 47 11.01 -4.19 19.54
CA SER A 47 10.44 -4.10 18.19
C SER A 47 11.14 -3.01 17.35
N LEU A 48 11.43 -1.86 17.96
CA LEU A 48 12.19 -0.78 17.31
C LEU A 48 13.62 -1.23 16.95
N GLN A 49 14.29 -1.98 17.83
CA GLN A 49 15.63 -2.49 17.55
C GLN A 49 15.61 -3.45 16.36
N MET A 50 14.59 -4.30 16.24
CA MET A 50 14.43 -5.18 15.07
C MET A 50 14.26 -4.37 13.78
N VAL A 51 13.42 -3.33 13.80
CA VAL A 51 13.24 -2.43 12.64
C VAL A 51 14.56 -1.77 12.23
N LYS A 52 15.37 -1.31 13.20
CA LYS A 52 16.68 -0.70 12.91
C LYS A 52 17.66 -1.67 12.26
N ILE A 53 17.74 -2.90 12.74
CA ILE A 53 18.60 -3.93 12.15
C ILE A 53 18.21 -4.18 10.69
N LEU A 54 16.91 -4.32 10.43
CA LEU A 54 16.39 -4.54 9.07
C LEU A 54 16.53 -3.30 8.18
N GLN A 55 16.44 -2.10 8.74
CA GLN A 55 16.75 -0.86 8.04
C GLN A 55 18.19 -0.87 7.54
N ASP A 56 19.15 -1.22 8.40
CA ASP A 56 20.56 -1.27 8.01
C ASP A 56 20.80 -2.29 6.89
N GLU A 57 20.17 -3.47 6.96
CA GLU A 57 20.24 -4.51 5.93
C GLU A 57 19.63 -4.06 4.59
N LEU A 58 18.48 -3.39 4.63
CA LEU A 58 17.75 -2.96 3.42
C LEU A 58 18.25 -1.63 2.83
N SER A 59 19.11 -0.89 3.53
CA SER A 59 19.64 0.40 3.06
C SER A 59 20.81 0.28 2.07
N VAL A 60 21.30 -0.95 1.85
CA VAL A 60 22.33 -1.23 0.83
C VAL A 60 21.76 -0.96 -0.57
N PRO A 61 22.57 -0.44 -1.53
CA PRO A 61 22.11 -0.20 -2.89
C PRO A 61 21.55 -1.48 -3.56
N ASP A 62 20.35 -1.37 -4.12
CA ASP A 62 19.66 -2.45 -4.84
C ASP A 62 18.95 -1.86 -6.07
N GLU A 63 19.32 -2.31 -7.27
CA GLU A 63 18.74 -1.82 -8.53
C GLU A 63 17.26 -2.15 -8.68
N SER A 64 16.81 -3.23 -8.03
CA SER A 64 15.40 -3.62 -8.00
C SER A 64 14.53 -2.64 -7.21
N ALA A 65 15.12 -1.82 -6.35
CA ALA A 65 14.40 -0.77 -5.63
C ALA A 65 13.71 0.21 -6.58
N ASP A 66 14.39 0.62 -7.66
CA ASP A 66 13.80 1.52 -8.63
C ASP A 66 12.75 0.82 -9.52
N GLN A 67 12.89 -0.49 -9.72
CA GLN A 67 11.86 -1.29 -10.40
C GLN A 67 10.56 -1.32 -9.59
N ILE A 68 10.64 -1.40 -8.25
CA ILE A 68 9.49 -1.29 -7.36
C ILE A 68 8.83 0.09 -7.50
N ARG A 69 9.62 1.18 -7.53
CA ARG A 69 9.10 2.54 -7.77
C ARG A 69 8.31 2.61 -9.08
N LEU A 70 8.88 2.07 -10.16
CA LEU A 70 8.23 2.05 -11.48
C LEU A 70 6.96 1.19 -11.46
N ALA A 71 6.95 0.06 -10.73
CA ALA A 71 5.77 -0.77 -10.55
C ALA A 71 4.65 -0.05 -9.78
N PHE A 72 4.97 0.72 -8.74
CA PHE A 72 4.00 1.56 -8.03
C PHE A 72 3.43 2.64 -8.96
N LEU A 73 4.29 3.33 -9.72
CA LEU A 73 3.88 4.33 -10.70
C LEU A 73 2.92 3.76 -11.75
N LYS A 74 3.23 2.58 -12.30
CA LYS A 74 2.37 1.91 -13.28
C LYS A 74 0.99 1.59 -12.70
N GLN A 75 0.93 1.08 -11.47
CA GLN A 75 -0.34 0.76 -10.82
C GLN A 75 -1.21 1.99 -10.60
N VAL A 76 -0.67 3.07 -10.03
CA VAL A 76 -1.47 4.29 -9.80
C VAL A 76 -1.86 5.00 -11.08
N THR A 77 -1.01 4.95 -12.11
CA THR A 77 -1.32 5.52 -13.43
C THR A 77 -2.47 4.75 -14.09
N ALA A 78 -2.43 3.42 -14.06
CA ALA A 78 -3.49 2.59 -14.60
C ALA A 78 -4.80 2.76 -13.81
N LEU A 79 -4.73 2.81 -12.48
CA LEU A 79 -5.89 3.00 -11.62
C LEU A 79 -6.60 4.33 -11.90
N GLU A 80 -5.85 5.43 -11.96
CA GLU A 80 -6.41 6.75 -12.28
C GLU A 80 -7.01 6.79 -13.67
N GLN A 81 -6.33 6.24 -14.69
CA GLN A 81 -6.85 6.18 -16.04
C GLN A 81 -8.14 5.36 -16.13
N ASN A 82 -8.23 4.25 -15.40
CA ASN A 82 -9.44 3.43 -15.37
C ASN A 82 -10.61 4.19 -14.76
N ILE A 83 -10.38 4.91 -13.65
CA ILE A 83 -11.39 5.76 -13.02
C ILE A 83 -11.87 6.84 -14.01
N GLU A 84 -10.94 7.53 -14.67
CA GLU A 84 -11.27 8.57 -15.66
C GLU A 84 -12.07 8.00 -16.83
N ASN A 85 -11.72 6.80 -17.33
CA ASN A 85 -12.47 6.14 -18.40
C ASN A 85 -13.90 5.77 -17.97
N ILE A 86 -14.10 5.29 -16.75
CA ILE A 86 -15.42 4.99 -16.20
C ILE A 86 -16.31 6.26 -16.20
N HIS A 87 -15.76 7.40 -15.79
CA HIS A 87 -16.49 8.68 -15.82
C HIS A 87 -16.83 9.15 -17.25
N LEU A 88 -15.95 8.89 -18.22
CA LEU A 88 -16.22 9.21 -19.63
C LEU A 88 -17.41 8.42 -20.20
N GLU A 89 -17.71 7.26 -19.63
CA GLU A 89 -18.89 6.44 -19.96
C GLU A 89 -20.16 6.89 -19.23
N GLY A 90 -20.08 7.92 -18.37
CA GLY A 90 -21.20 8.38 -17.53
C GLY A 90 -21.49 7.45 -16.35
N LEU A 91 -20.54 6.59 -16.00
CA LEU A 91 -20.60 5.65 -14.88
C LEU A 91 -19.66 6.11 -13.75
N PHE A 92 -19.74 5.42 -12.62
CA PHE A 92 -18.91 5.69 -11.45
C PHE A 92 -18.19 4.41 -10.99
N PRO A 93 -16.96 4.50 -10.46
CA PRO A 93 -16.26 3.33 -9.94
C PRO A 93 -16.95 2.84 -8.65
N ASP A 94 -17.42 1.61 -8.65
CA ASP A 94 -17.89 0.93 -7.44
C ASP A 94 -16.69 0.55 -6.59
N LEU A 95 -16.55 1.24 -5.47
CA LEU A 95 -15.42 1.10 -4.55
C LEU A 95 -15.50 -0.19 -3.70
N TYR A 96 -16.62 -0.93 -3.76
CA TYR A 96 -16.84 -2.15 -2.97
C TYR A 96 -17.03 -3.41 -3.78
N ARG A 97 -17.57 -3.30 -4.99
CA ARG A 97 -17.93 -4.45 -5.83
C ARG A 97 -18.86 -5.43 -5.10
N ASP A 98 -19.96 -4.93 -4.54
CA ASP A 98 -20.92 -5.71 -3.75
C ASP A 98 -20.33 -6.45 -2.52
N SER A 99 -19.13 -6.06 -2.06
CA SER A 99 -18.48 -6.58 -0.86
C SER A 99 -19.14 -6.04 0.42
N GLU A 100 -19.25 -6.89 1.45
CA GLU A 100 -19.64 -6.47 2.80
C GLU A 100 -18.65 -5.46 3.43
N SER A 101 -17.39 -5.44 2.96
CA SER A 101 -16.37 -4.50 3.41
C SER A 101 -16.33 -3.24 2.54
N CYS A 102 -16.53 -2.09 3.19
CA CYS A 102 -16.34 -0.78 2.57
C CYS A 102 -14.87 -0.42 2.26
N PHE A 103 -13.93 -1.31 2.59
CA PHE A 103 -12.50 -1.12 2.38
C PHE A 103 -11.94 -2.06 1.31
N ARG A 104 -12.77 -2.67 0.46
CA ARG A 104 -12.30 -3.64 -0.53
C ARG A 104 -11.28 -3.04 -1.50
N LEU A 105 -11.59 -1.91 -2.13
CA LEU A 105 -10.64 -1.26 -3.04
C LEU A 105 -9.34 -0.83 -2.33
N LEU A 106 -9.42 -0.38 -1.07
CA LEU A 106 -8.23 -0.13 -0.24
C LEU A 106 -7.35 -1.38 -0.18
N HIS A 107 -7.92 -2.54 0.16
CA HIS A 107 -7.18 -3.79 0.24
C HIS A 107 -6.60 -4.20 -1.11
N ASP A 108 -7.37 -4.11 -2.20
CA ASP A 108 -6.90 -4.48 -3.54
C ASP A 108 -5.69 -3.61 -3.97
N ILE A 109 -5.72 -2.30 -3.69
CA ILE A 109 -4.59 -1.39 -3.98
C ILE A 109 -3.37 -1.75 -3.12
N LEU A 110 -3.55 -1.95 -1.81
CA LEU A 110 -2.46 -2.27 -0.89
C LEU A 110 -1.82 -3.63 -1.19
N ASP A 111 -2.64 -4.62 -1.53
CA ASP A 111 -2.17 -5.94 -1.93
C ASP A 111 -1.41 -5.86 -3.25
N GLY A 112 -1.85 -5.03 -4.20
CA GLY A 112 -1.10 -4.78 -5.44
C GLY A 112 0.29 -4.20 -5.19
N PHE A 113 0.38 -3.18 -4.34
CA PHE A 113 1.66 -2.61 -3.92
C PHE A 113 2.52 -3.63 -3.17
N LYS A 114 1.93 -4.42 -2.26
CA LYS A 114 2.64 -5.46 -1.52
C LYS A 114 3.20 -6.53 -2.47
N ILE A 115 2.43 -6.97 -3.47
CA ILE A 115 2.90 -7.89 -4.50
C ILE A 115 4.07 -7.29 -5.29
N SER A 116 3.99 -6.02 -5.68
CA SER A 116 5.08 -5.33 -6.36
C SER A 116 6.34 -5.21 -5.51
N LEU A 117 6.18 -4.91 -4.23
CA LEU A 117 7.28 -4.86 -3.27
C LEU A 117 7.96 -6.23 -3.13
N LEU A 118 7.17 -7.29 -2.87
CA LEU A 118 7.68 -8.63 -2.61
C LEU A 118 8.25 -9.31 -3.87
N SER A 119 7.76 -8.96 -5.05
CA SER A 119 8.31 -9.37 -6.34
C SER A 119 9.44 -8.47 -6.84
N LYS A 120 9.91 -7.51 -6.02
CA LYS A 120 10.97 -6.57 -6.39
C LYS A 120 10.70 -5.81 -7.69
N GLY A 121 9.45 -5.49 -7.96
CA GLY A 121 8.99 -4.75 -9.13
C GLY A 121 8.73 -5.61 -10.37
N GLU A 122 8.96 -6.92 -10.31
CA GLU A 122 8.70 -7.83 -11.44
C GLU A 122 7.20 -8.03 -11.73
N SER A 123 6.35 -7.90 -10.71
CA SER A 123 4.90 -8.08 -10.82
C SER A 123 4.14 -6.86 -10.33
N TYR A 124 3.34 -6.25 -11.20
CA TYR A 124 2.42 -5.15 -10.87
C TYR A 124 1.00 -5.57 -11.28
N PRO A 125 0.23 -6.20 -10.37
CA PRO A 125 -1.09 -6.71 -10.72
C PRO A 125 -2.03 -5.57 -11.09
N PHE A 126 -2.98 -5.88 -11.98
CA PHE A 126 -4.04 -4.97 -12.34
C PHE A 126 -5.04 -4.85 -11.17
N ILE A 127 -5.37 -3.62 -10.80
CA ILE A 127 -6.42 -3.32 -9.81
C ILE A 127 -7.72 -3.15 -10.58
N GLU A 128 -8.58 -4.15 -10.49
CA GLU A 128 -9.87 -4.14 -11.15
C GLU A 128 -10.83 -3.15 -10.47
N LEU A 129 -11.76 -2.59 -11.23
CA LEU A 129 -12.81 -1.70 -10.73
C LEU A 129 -14.14 -2.19 -11.31
N SER A 130 -15.14 -2.33 -10.45
CA SER A 130 -16.51 -2.47 -10.92
C SER A 130 -17.08 -1.08 -11.24
N THR A 131 -18.11 -1.03 -12.07
CA THR A 131 -18.83 0.20 -12.41
C THR A 131 -20.22 0.19 -11.81
N SER A 132 -20.71 1.37 -11.43
CA SER A 132 -22.04 1.58 -10.90
C SER A 132 -22.67 2.84 -11.50
N ASN A 133 -24.00 2.89 -11.50
CA ASN A 133 -24.75 4.11 -11.81
C ASN A 133 -24.84 5.06 -10.61
N ASN A 134 -24.43 4.62 -9.42
CA ASN A 134 -24.46 5.45 -8.22
C ASN A 134 -23.22 6.33 -8.16
N GLU A 135 -23.39 7.63 -7.87
CA GLU A 135 -22.27 8.56 -7.73
C GLU A 135 -21.40 8.22 -6.51
N TRP A 136 -20.23 7.64 -6.76
CA TRP A 136 -19.24 7.33 -5.75
C TRP A 136 -18.26 8.49 -5.57
N LYS A 137 -17.92 8.79 -4.31
CA LYS A 137 -16.88 9.79 -3.98
C LYS A 137 -15.50 9.18 -4.15
N ASP A 138 -15.01 9.17 -5.37
CA ASP A 138 -13.73 8.58 -5.77
C ASP A 138 -12.58 9.61 -5.85
N HIS A 139 -12.89 10.90 -5.71
CA HIS A 139 -11.91 11.99 -5.78
C HIS A 139 -10.72 11.81 -4.83
N GLY A 140 -10.94 11.20 -3.66
CA GLY A 140 -9.86 10.87 -2.72
C GLY A 140 -8.87 9.85 -3.28
N VAL A 141 -9.37 8.84 -4.00
CA VAL A 141 -8.55 7.81 -4.66
C VAL A 141 -7.77 8.41 -5.83
N VAL A 142 -8.42 9.26 -6.63
CA VAL A 142 -7.76 10.00 -7.72
C VAL A 142 -6.66 10.92 -7.18
N ALA A 143 -6.94 11.68 -6.11
CA ALA A 143 -5.97 12.54 -5.46
C ALA A 143 -4.76 11.74 -4.94
N PHE A 144 -5.01 10.60 -4.28
CA PHE A 144 -3.94 9.68 -3.88
C PHE A 144 -3.08 9.23 -5.07
N CYS A 145 -3.69 8.82 -6.19
CA CYS A 145 -2.93 8.41 -7.37
C CYS A 145 -2.03 9.54 -7.89
N ARG A 146 -2.56 10.76 -7.98
CA ARG A 146 -1.82 11.95 -8.40
C ARG A 146 -0.67 12.28 -7.45
N ASP A 147 -0.90 12.21 -6.16
CA ASP A 147 0.14 12.44 -5.14
C ASP A 147 1.27 11.42 -5.26
N VAL A 148 0.95 10.14 -5.42
CA VAL A 148 1.95 9.08 -5.63
C VAL A 148 2.74 9.35 -6.92
N LYS A 149 2.08 9.67 -8.03
CA LYS A 149 2.77 10.03 -9.29
C LYS A 149 3.72 11.22 -9.11
N ASN A 150 3.23 12.30 -8.51
CA ASN A 150 4.01 13.53 -8.32
C ASN A 150 5.22 13.31 -7.41
N ASN A 151 5.09 12.46 -6.38
CA ASN A 151 6.19 12.12 -5.49
C ASN A 151 7.20 11.15 -6.13
N LEU A 152 6.74 10.19 -6.93
CA LEU A 152 7.59 9.12 -7.47
C LEU A 152 8.23 9.42 -8.82
N ASN A 153 7.63 10.29 -9.65
CA ASN A 153 8.20 10.69 -10.94
C ASN A 153 9.60 11.34 -10.83
N PRO A 154 9.84 12.31 -9.92
CA PRO A 154 11.16 12.93 -9.78
C PRO A 154 12.13 12.11 -8.91
N ALA A 155 11.64 11.06 -8.24
CA ALA A 155 12.43 10.26 -7.32
C ALA A 155 13.15 9.09 -8.02
N LYS A 156 14.23 8.61 -7.40
CA LYS A 156 14.89 7.35 -7.74
C LYS A 156 15.13 6.57 -6.44
N PHE A 157 14.60 5.36 -6.33
CA PHE A 157 14.86 4.53 -5.16
C PHE A 157 16.25 3.91 -5.31
N ARG A 158 17.05 4.03 -4.25
CA ARG A 158 18.43 3.54 -4.23
C ARG A 158 18.53 2.23 -3.47
N SER A 159 17.62 2.00 -2.53
CA SER A 159 17.64 0.86 -1.63
C SER A 159 16.23 0.28 -1.43
N LEU A 160 16.16 -0.98 -1.00
CA LEU A 160 14.89 -1.61 -0.67
C LEU A 160 14.20 -0.93 0.53
N TRP A 161 14.98 -0.27 1.39
CA TRP A 161 14.45 0.54 2.47
C TRP A 161 13.65 1.74 1.94
N ASP A 162 14.11 2.43 0.89
CA ASP A 162 13.36 3.53 0.26
C ASP A 162 11.98 3.04 -0.24
N ALA A 163 11.96 1.86 -0.88
CA ALA A 163 10.75 1.24 -1.38
C ALA A 163 9.77 0.88 -0.25
N LEU A 164 10.29 0.32 0.85
CA LEU A 164 9.51 -0.04 2.03
C LEU A 164 8.93 1.21 2.73
N GLN A 165 9.71 2.27 2.88
CA GLN A 165 9.24 3.55 3.43
C GLN A 165 8.14 4.16 2.56
N CYS A 166 8.30 4.11 1.23
CA CYS A 166 7.26 4.58 0.32
C CYS A 166 5.98 3.75 0.46
N TYR A 167 6.09 2.43 0.54
CA TYR A 167 4.94 1.54 0.75
C TYR A 167 4.19 1.90 2.03
N GLU A 168 4.89 2.04 3.17
CA GLU A 168 4.26 2.37 4.46
C GLU A 168 3.64 3.78 4.47
N LYS A 169 4.27 4.75 3.80
CA LYS A 169 3.69 6.09 3.62
C LYS A 169 2.39 6.02 2.81
N ASN A 170 2.41 5.32 1.68
CA ASN A 170 1.24 5.18 0.82
C ASN A 170 0.13 4.38 1.51
N LYS A 171 0.47 3.33 2.27
CA LYS A 171 -0.46 2.57 3.12
C LYS A 171 -1.17 3.48 4.11
N THR A 172 -0.41 4.30 4.83
CA THR A 172 -0.98 5.24 5.80
C THR A 172 -1.88 6.28 5.13
N GLN A 173 -1.42 6.91 4.05
CA GLN A 173 -2.19 7.93 3.33
C GLN A 173 -3.50 7.35 2.77
N LEU A 174 -3.44 6.18 2.13
CA LEU A 174 -4.60 5.54 1.52
C LEU A 174 -5.61 5.07 2.55
N THR A 175 -5.17 4.47 3.66
CA THR A 175 -6.06 4.11 4.77
C THR A 175 -6.80 5.34 5.28
N TYR A 176 -6.11 6.45 5.50
CA TYR A 176 -6.73 7.70 5.94
C TYR A 176 -7.73 8.26 4.91
N THR A 177 -7.40 8.20 3.61
CA THR A 177 -8.33 8.57 2.53
C THR A 177 -9.62 7.76 2.62
N PHE A 178 -9.52 6.44 2.74
CA PHE A 178 -10.70 5.59 2.83
C PHE A 178 -11.47 5.76 4.15
N GLU A 179 -10.79 6.02 5.27
CA GLU A 179 -11.43 6.38 6.54
C GLU A 179 -12.25 7.68 6.38
N ILE A 180 -11.72 8.72 5.75
CA ILE A 180 -12.48 9.96 5.48
C ILE A 180 -13.67 9.69 4.57
N LEU A 181 -13.47 8.93 3.48
CA LEU A 181 -14.56 8.57 2.57
C LEU A 181 -15.67 7.83 3.34
N SER A 182 -15.28 6.99 4.30
CA SER A 182 -16.22 6.27 5.15
C SER A 182 -17.04 7.17 6.06
N LEU A 183 -16.43 8.22 6.60
CA LEU A 183 -17.05 9.17 7.53
C LEU A 183 -17.89 10.23 6.83
N THR A 184 -17.46 10.68 5.64
CA THR A 184 -18.04 11.83 4.92
C THR A 184 -19.20 11.45 3.99
N GLY A 185 -19.61 10.18 3.98
CA GLY A 185 -20.86 9.72 3.39
C GLY A 185 -20.92 9.91 1.87
N ASN A 186 -20.54 8.88 1.13
CA ASN A 186 -21.26 8.33 -0.03
C ASN A 186 -20.72 6.91 -0.23
N LEU A 187 -20.83 6.14 0.85
CA LEU A 187 -20.49 4.74 0.91
C LEU A 187 -21.65 3.87 0.38
N GLY A 188 -22.46 4.36 -0.57
CA GLY A 188 -23.61 3.64 -1.10
C GLY A 188 -24.52 3.06 -0.01
N LYS A 189 -25.14 3.90 0.84
CA LYS A 189 -26.32 3.44 1.58
C LYS A 189 -27.51 3.47 0.63
N GLN A 190 -27.95 2.30 0.20
CA GLN A 190 -29.38 2.05 0.03
C GLN A 190 -29.92 1.51 1.35
#